data_AF-A0A3C1FXI7-F1
#
_entry.id   AF-A0A3C1FXI7-F1
#
_cell.length_a   1.000
_cell.length_b   1.000
_cell.length_c   1.000
_cell.angle_alpha   90.00
_cell.angle_beta   90.00
_cell.angle_gamma   90.00
#
_symmetry.space_group_name_H-M   'P 1'
#
loop_
_entity.id
_entity.type
_entity.pdbx_description
1 polymer ?
#
loop_
_entity_poly.entity_id
_entity_poly.type
_entity_poly.pdbx_seq_one_letter_code
_entity_poly.pdbx_strand_id
1 'polypeptide(L)'
;MRILGIILTLAYYLSMLAFLGTYAAKALLWGTGKPLDETSSHKLTLKTLVMAGCDILFFRRLLIVNELLWIGEWSFHVSFVLVILRHLRYFLSPVPQWVWAVQTPGIIAGYVLPLALVYVVIVKFLIEKKKYVSSYNFLLVVLLLALSVSGLLMKTIYHPDIVSVKTFVMGIVTFGFAVVPGSVFFVFHFIAVLALIVNLPTHVFAAPLTLISARQREGNFNQVIHEK
;
A
#
# COMPACT_ATOMS: atom_id res chain seq x y z
N MET A 1 -1.01 -24.63 18.90
CA MET A 1 -1.58 -24.07 17.64
C MET A 1 -2.94 -23.39 17.83
N ARG A 2 -3.95 -24.00 18.48
CA ARG A 2 -5.29 -23.38 18.66
C ARG A 2 -5.27 -22.06 19.46
N ILE A 3 -4.59 -22.04 20.61
CA ILE A 3 -4.46 -20.82 21.45
C ILE A 3 -3.75 -19.70 20.68
N LEU A 4 -2.66 -20.03 19.99
CA LEU A 4 -1.95 -19.06 19.14
C LEU A 4 -2.84 -18.51 18.03
N GLY A 5 -3.69 -19.33 17.41
CA GLY A 5 -4.67 -18.87 16.43
C GLY A 5 -5.64 -17.85 17.02
N ILE A 6 -6.19 -18.11 18.22
CA ILE A 6 -7.06 -17.15 18.92
C ILE A 6 -6.32 -15.83 19.19
N ILE A 7 -5.09 -15.89 19.72
CA ILE A 7 -4.28 -14.71 20.01
C ILE A 7 -4.05 -13.88 18.74
N LEU A 8 -3.65 -14.50 17.63
CA LEU A 8 -3.38 -13.81 16.38
C LEU A 8 -4.65 -13.23 15.74
N THR A 9 -5.78 -13.93 15.83
CA THR A 9 -7.09 -13.40 15.38
C THR A 9 -7.50 -12.18 16.19
N LEU A 10 -7.38 -12.20 17.52
CA LEU A 10 -7.67 -11.05 18.36
C LEU A 10 -6.71 -9.88 18.09
N ALA A 11 -5.41 -10.17 17.93
CA ALA A 11 -4.40 -9.18 17.58
C ALA A 11 -4.70 -8.53 16.21
N TYR A 12 -5.23 -9.28 15.24
CA TYR A 12 -5.71 -8.75 13.98
C TYR A 12 -6.85 -7.74 14.18
N TYR A 13 -7.89 -8.10 14.93
CA TYR A 13 -9.01 -7.17 15.18
C TYR A 13 -8.56 -5.92 15.93
N LEU A 14 -7.69 -6.05 16.92
CA LEU A 14 -7.10 -4.90 17.63
C LEU A 14 -6.29 -4.01 16.69
N SER A 15 -5.48 -4.59 15.80
CA SER A 15 -4.68 -3.86 14.81
C SER A 15 -5.58 -3.07 13.85
N MET A 16 -6.66 -3.70 13.37
CA MET A 16 -7.65 -3.06 12.50
C MET A 16 -8.39 -1.92 13.22
N LEU A 17 -8.81 -2.13 14.47
CA LEU A 17 -9.46 -1.08 15.27
C LEU A 17 -8.52 0.10 15.51
N ALA A 18 -7.26 -0.16 15.84
CA ALA A 18 -6.26 0.90 16.01
C ALA A 18 -6.08 1.71 14.72
N PHE A 19 -5.91 1.04 13.58
CA PHE A 19 -5.79 1.69 12.28
C PHE A 19 -7.03 2.54 11.95
N LEU A 20 -8.23 1.95 12.03
CA LEU A 20 -9.49 2.66 11.74
C LEU A 20 -9.73 3.83 12.68
N GLY A 21 -9.39 3.69 13.97
CA GLY A 21 -9.47 4.77 14.95
C GLY A 21 -8.54 5.93 14.58
N THR A 22 -7.27 5.65 14.23
CA THR A 22 -6.34 6.71 13.78
C THR A 22 -6.78 7.37 12.48
N TYR A 23 -7.32 6.59 11.54
CA TYR A 23 -7.84 7.08 10.28
C TYR A 23 -9.06 7.99 10.49
N ALA A 24 -10.04 7.54 11.29
CA ALA A 24 -11.24 8.31 11.61
C ALA A 24 -10.91 9.61 12.33
N ALA A 25 -10.02 9.59 13.34
CA ALA A 25 -9.58 10.79 14.04
C ALA A 25 -8.96 11.83 13.08
N LYS A 26 -8.09 11.39 12.17
CA LYS A 26 -7.49 12.27 11.16
C LYS A 26 -8.49 12.77 10.13
N ALA A 27 -9.42 11.92 9.69
CA ALA A 27 -10.47 12.32 8.76
C ALA A 27 -11.40 13.39 9.37
N LEU A 28 -11.74 13.26 10.66
CA LEU A 28 -12.48 14.27 11.40
C LEU A 28 -11.70 15.59 11.49
N LEU A 29 -10.41 15.54 11.81
CA LEU A 29 -9.54 16.72 11.84
C LEU A 29 -9.46 17.41 10.47
N TRP A 30 -9.38 16.64 9.38
CA TRP A 30 -9.40 17.19 8.02
C TRP A 30 -10.73 17.86 7.68
N GLY A 31 -11.86 17.28 8.12
CA GLY A 31 -13.18 17.89 7.96
C GLY A 31 -13.35 19.22 8.69
N THR A 32 -12.62 19.42 9.80
CA THR A 32 -12.61 20.68 10.56
C THR A 32 -11.58 21.71 10.05
N GLY A 33 -10.73 21.33 9.09
CA GLY A 33 -9.71 22.21 8.55
C GLY A 33 -10.31 23.40 7.79
N LYS A 34 -9.83 24.62 8.06
CA LYS A 34 -10.25 25.82 7.33
C LYS A 34 -9.92 25.63 5.84
N PRO A 35 -10.84 25.85 4.89
CA PRO A 35 -10.52 25.80 3.47
C PRO A 35 -9.39 26.79 3.19
N LEU A 36 -8.37 26.32 2.46
CA LEU A 36 -7.32 27.21 1.93
C LEU A 36 -8.03 28.21 1.00
N ASP A 37 -7.77 29.51 1.22
CA ASP A 37 -8.42 30.68 0.60
C ASP A 37 -9.16 30.39 -0.72
N GLU A 38 -10.45 30.75 -0.73
CA GLU A 38 -11.44 30.48 -1.78
C GLU A 38 -11.18 31.19 -3.14
N THR A 39 -10.06 31.88 -3.30
CA THR A 39 -9.79 32.71 -4.49
C THR A 39 -9.40 31.93 -5.74
N SER A 40 -9.26 30.59 -5.67
CA SER A 40 -8.83 29.76 -6.81
C SER A 40 -9.83 28.68 -7.25
N SER A 41 -11.14 28.94 -7.18
CA SER A 41 -12.16 27.99 -7.65
C SER A 41 -12.23 27.95 -9.18
N HIS A 42 -11.24 27.32 -9.83
CA HIS A 42 -11.38 26.92 -11.22
C HIS A 42 -12.29 25.67 -11.30
N LYS A 43 -13.29 25.71 -12.20
CA LYS A 43 -14.19 24.58 -12.43
C LYS A 43 -13.40 23.31 -12.74
N LEU A 44 -13.78 22.21 -12.08
CA LEU A 44 -13.22 20.89 -12.34
C LEU A 44 -13.47 20.54 -13.82
N THR A 45 -12.40 20.53 -14.61
CA THR A 45 -12.47 20.26 -16.05
C THR A 45 -12.00 18.82 -16.30
N LEU A 46 -12.55 18.17 -17.34
CA LEU A 46 -12.14 16.82 -17.74
C LEU A 46 -10.62 16.71 -17.94
N LYS A 47 -9.99 17.73 -18.53
CA LYS A 47 -8.53 17.81 -18.71
C LYS A 47 -7.78 17.71 -17.38
N THR A 48 -8.23 18.42 -16.35
CA THR A 48 -7.62 18.39 -15.00
C THR A 48 -7.74 17.00 -14.39
N LEU A 49 -8.90 16.36 -14.54
CA LEU A 49 -9.14 15.01 -14.03
C LEU A 49 -8.25 13.98 -14.73
N VAL A 50 -8.13 14.05 -16.05
CA VAL A 50 -7.26 13.18 -16.84
C VAL A 50 -5.80 13.36 -16.44
N MET A 51 -5.33 14.60 -16.29
CA MET A 51 -3.95 14.88 -15.87
C MET A 51 -3.67 14.40 -14.45
N ALA A 52 -4.59 14.60 -13.51
CA ALA A 52 -4.47 14.07 -12.15
C ALA A 52 -4.46 12.53 -12.16
N GLY A 53 -5.30 11.90 -12.98
CA GLY A 53 -5.29 10.44 -13.17
C GLY A 53 -3.95 9.93 -13.70
N CYS A 54 -3.35 10.62 -14.68
CA CYS A 54 -2.01 10.28 -15.17
C CYS A 54 -0.92 10.44 -14.10
N ASP A 55 -1.02 11.49 -13.26
CA ASP A 55 -0.09 11.66 -12.14
C ASP A 55 -0.20 10.53 -11.11
N ILE A 56 -1.42 10.04 -10.86
CA ILE A 56 -1.67 8.95 -9.90
C ILE A 56 -1.20 7.59 -10.44
N LEU A 57 -1.55 7.27 -11.69
CA LEU A 57 -1.29 5.94 -12.27
C LEU A 57 0.14 5.77 -12.75
N PHE A 58 0.73 6.83 -13.31
CA PHE A 58 2.04 6.77 -13.96
C PHE A 58 3.08 7.61 -13.23
N PHE A 59 2.77 8.22 -12.08
CA PHE A 59 3.71 9.11 -11.36
C PHE A 59 4.41 10.11 -12.29
N ARG A 60 3.66 10.70 -13.23
CA ARG A 60 4.21 11.50 -14.33
C ARG A 60 5.15 12.60 -13.87
N ARG A 61 4.86 13.25 -12.73
CA ARG A 61 5.75 14.28 -12.15
C ARG A 61 7.10 13.70 -11.73
N LEU A 62 7.10 12.53 -11.11
CA LEU A 62 8.33 11.85 -10.72
C LEU A 62 9.12 11.41 -11.95
N LEU A 63 8.44 10.93 -12.99
CA LEU A 63 9.08 10.57 -14.26
C LEU A 63 9.87 11.76 -14.85
N ILE A 64 9.29 12.95 -14.82
CA ILE A 64 9.94 14.16 -15.36
C ILE A 64 11.13 14.61 -14.50
N VAL A 65 11.05 14.45 -13.18
CA VAL A 65 12.07 14.97 -12.24
C VAL A 65 13.20 13.97 -12.01
N ASN A 66 12.90 12.67 -11.94
CA ASN A 66 13.86 11.62 -11.62
C ASN A 66 13.41 10.26 -12.22
N GLU A 67 13.85 10.01 -13.45
CA GLU A 67 13.54 8.79 -14.21
C GLU A 67 14.03 7.50 -13.53
N LEU A 68 15.20 7.56 -12.88
CA LEU A 68 15.76 6.43 -12.12
C LEU A 68 14.90 6.09 -10.91
N LEU A 69 14.47 7.10 -10.16
CA LEU A 69 13.60 6.82 -9.02
C LEU A 69 12.21 6.35 -9.47
N TRP A 70 11.73 6.90 -10.59
CA TRP A 70 10.46 6.53 -11.18
C TRP A 70 10.35 5.04 -11.49
N ILE A 71 11.35 4.44 -12.16
CA ILE A 71 11.27 3.01 -12.53
C ILE A 71 11.17 2.13 -11.27
N GLY A 72 11.93 2.46 -10.23
CA GLY A 72 11.88 1.75 -8.95
C GLY A 72 10.55 1.88 -8.23
N GLU A 73 10.07 3.11 -8.05
CA GLU A 73 8.82 3.37 -7.32
C GLU A 73 7.61 2.83 -8.07
N TRP A 74 7.58 2.95 -9.40
CA TRP A 74 6.50 2.40 -10.21
C TRP A 74 6.49 0.87 -10.18
N SER A 75 7.65 0.21 -10.35
CA SER A 75 7.76 -1.25 -10.20
C SER A 75 7.35 -1.73 -8.80
N PHE A 76 7.69 -0.99 -7.74
CA PHE A 76 7.25 -1.28 -6.38
C PHE A 76 5.72 -1.26 -6.27
N HIS A 77 5.05 -0.18 -6.71
CA HIS A 77 3.59 -0.04 -6.57
C HIS A 77 2.83 -1.08 -7.38
N VAL A 78 3.21 -1.28 -8.65
CA VAL A 78 2.55 -2.29 -9.51
C VAL A 78 2.72 -3.69 -8.91
N SER A 79 3.93 -4.03 -8.45
CA SER A 79 4.18 -5.34 -7.84
C SER A 79 3.41 -5.52 -6.53
N PHE A 80 3.38 -4.49 -5.69
CA PHE A 80 2.66 -4.51 -4.42
C PHE A 80 1.16 -4.73 -4.63
N VAL A 81 0.54 -4.01 -5.57
CA VAL A 81 -0.87 -4.19 -5.93
C VAL A 81 -1.14 -5.60 -6.45
N LEU A 82 -0.32 -6.11 -7.38
CA LEU A 82 -0.50 -7.47 -7.92
C LEU A 82 -0.35 -8.55 -6.84
N VAL A 83 0.59 -8.37 -5.91
CA VAL A 83 0.75 -9.26 -4.76
C VAL A 83 -0.50 -9.22 -3.87
N ILE A 84 -1.04 -8.04 -3.55
CA ILE A 84 -2.29 -7.92 -2.78
C ILE A 84 -3.46 -8.58 -3.50
N LEU A 85 -3.65 -8.31 -4.79
CA LEU A 85 -4.71 -8.92 -5.59
C LEU A 85 -4.61 -10.45 -5.61
N ARG A 86 -3.39 -10.99 -5.65
CA ARG A 86 -3.16 -12.43 -5.51
C ARG A 86 -3.61 -12.97 -4.15
N HIS A 87 -3.44 -12.21 -3.06
CA HIS A 87 -3.85 -12.61 -1.71
C HIS A 87 -5.36 -12.73 -1.55
N LEU A 88 -6.19 -12.05 -2.37
CA LEU A 88 -7.65 -12.14 -2.30
C LEU A 88 -8.18 -13.58 -2.40
N ARG A 89 -7.42 -14.51 -3.01
CA ARG A 89 -7.78 -15.94 -3.07
C ARG A 89 -8.02 -16.57 -1.68
N TYR A 90 -7.39 -16.03 -0.63
CA TYR A 90 -7.52 -16.51 0.74
C TYR A 90 -8.73 -15.92 1.47
N PHE A 91 -9.29 -14.82 0.96
CA PHE A 91 -10.42 -14.10 1.54
C PHE A 91 -11.76 -14.44 0.86
N LEU A 92 -11.73 -15.19 -0.24
CA LEU A 92 -12.90 -15.45 -1.09
C LEU A 92 -13.17 -16.95 -1.23
N SER A 93 -14.43 -17.35 -1.11
CA SER A 93 -14.89 -18.72 -1.36
C SER A 93 -16.33 -18.69 -1.92
N PRO A 94 -16.56 -19.07 -3.20
CA PRO A 94 -15.58 -19.48 -4.20
C PRO A 94 -14.66 -18.34 -4.65
N VAL A 95 -13.50 -18.67 -5.23
CA VAL A 95 -12.56 -17.67 -5.75
C VAL A 95 -12.99 -17.25 -7.17
N PRO A 96 -13.26 -15.96 -7.44
CA PRO A 96 -13.66 -15.49 -8.76
C PRO A 96 -12.59 -15.74 -9.83
N GLN A 97 -13.03 -15.92 -11.08
CA GLN A 97 -12.12 -16.23 -12.20
C GLN A 97 -11.05 -15.17 -12.46
N TRP A 98 -11.38 -13.88 -12.27
CA TRP A 98 -10.40 -12.81 -12.43
C TRP A 98 -9.30 -12.86 -11.37
N VAL A 99 -9.59 -13.33 -10.14
CA VAL A 99 -8.58 -13.53 -9.09
C VAL A 99 -7.65 -14.68 -9.45
N TRP A 100 -8.18 -15.72 -10.11
CA TRP A 100 -7.36 -16.80 -10.68
C TRP A 100 -6.41 -16.30 -11.76
N ALA A 101 -6.89 -15.46 -12.67
CA ALA A 101 -6.06 -14.86 -13.72
C ALA A 101 -4.89 -14.03 -13.16
N VAL A 102 -5.07 -13.37 -12.00
CA VAL A 102 -4.03 -12.55 -11.34
C VAL A 102 -3.02 -13.40 -10.55
N GLN A 103 -3.24 -14.70 -10.33
CA GLN A 103 -2.31 -15.53 -9.55
C GLN A 103 -0.90 -15.58 -10.15
N THR A 104 -0.78 -15.82 -11.45
CA THR A 104 0.52 -15.90 -12.14
C THR A 104 1.24 -14.54 -12.16
N PRO A 105 0.60 -13.44 -12.61
CA PRO A 105 1.19 -12.09 -12.47
C PRO A 105 1.59 -11.76 -11.03
N GLY A 106 0.77 -12.14 -10.05
CA GLY A 106 1.05 -11.90 -8.64
C GLY A 106 2.23 -12.71 -8.08
N ILE A 107 2.57 -13.87 -8.67
CA ILE A 107 3.79 -14.61 -8.32
C ILE A 107 5.01 -13.89 -8.88
N ILE A 108 4.98 -13.47 -10.15
CA ILE A 108 6.07 -12.72 -10.79
C ILE A 108 6.32 -11.42 -10.01
N ALA A 109 5.26 -10.68 -9.71
CA ALA A 109 5.29 -9.49 -8.88
C ALA A 109 5.88 -9.75 -7.48
N GLY A 110 5.67 -10.94 -6.92
CA GLY A 110 6.27 -11.35 -5.64
C GLY A 110 7.80 -11.40 -5.66
N TYR A 111 8.42 -11.71 -6.81
CA TYR A 111 9.88 -11.64 -6.99
C TYR A 111 10.35 -10.21 -7.26
N VAL A 112 9.57 -9.42 -8.00
CA VAL A 112 9.91 -8.03 -8.35
C VAL A 112 9.82 -7.11 -7.12
N LEU A 113 8.84 -7.33 -6.24
CA LEU A 113 8.57 -6.46 -5.09
C LEU A 113 9.79 -6.22 -4.16
N PRO A 114 10.50 -7.25 -3.65
CA PRO A 114 11.67 -7.02 -2.82
C PRO A 114 12.83 -6.36 -3.60
N LEU A 115 13.01 -6.70 -4.88
CA LEU A 115 14.04 -6.09 -5.73
C LEU A 115 13.78 -4.59 -5.96
N ALA A 116 12.52 -4.22 -6.23
CA ALA A 116 12.11 -2.84 -6.41
C ALA A 116 12.31 -2.02 -5.12
N LEU A 117 11.99 -2.59 -3.95
CA LEU A 117 12.25 -1.95 -2.66
C LEU A 117 13.75 -1.68 -2.44
N VAL A 118 14.59 -2.68 -2.65
CA VAL A 118 16.06 -2.54 -2.51
C VAL A 118 16.59 -1.49 -3.49
N TYR A 119 16.13 -1.53 -4.74
CA TYR A 119 16.51 -0.57 -5.76
C TYR A 119 16.15 0.87 -5.36
N VAL A 120 14.91 1.12 -4.91
CA VAL A 120 14.45 2.44 -4.45
C VAL A 120 15.30 2.95 -3.30
N VAL A 121 15.63 2.10 -2.32
CA VAL A 121 16.49 2.48 -1.19
C VAL A 121 17.89 2.89 -1.65
N ILE A 122 18.49 2.10 -2.55
CA ILE A 122 19.83 2.38 -3.08
C ILE A 122 19.83 3.71 -3.83
N VAL A 123 18.88 3.92 -4.74
CA VAL A 123 18.79 5.15 -5.54
C VAL A 123 18.58 6.37 -4.65
N LYS A 124 17.67 6.31 -3.68
CA LYS A 124 17.43 7.41 -2.73
C LYS A 124 18.67 7.73 -1.90
N PHE A 125 19.39 6.70 -1.43
CA PHE A 125 20.61 6.90 -0.67
C PHE A 125 21.72 7.58 -1.51
N LEU A 126 21.87 7.19 -2.77
CA LEU A 126 22.89 7.73 -3.68
C LEU A 126 22.60 9.18 -4.09
N ILE A 127 21.33 9.51 -4.35
CA ILE A 127 20.92 10.82 -4.90
C ILE A 127 20.66 11.84 -3.80
N GLU A 128 19.94 11.48 -2.74
CA GLU A 128 19.36 12.46 -1.80
C GLU A 128 20.16 12.66 -0.51
N LYS A 129 21.31 11.95 -0.38
CA LYS A 129 22.48 12.01 0.53
C LYS A 129 22.34 12.47 2.00
N LYS A 130 21.38 13.31 2.39
CA LYS A 130 21.25 13.87 3.76
C LYS A 130 19.83 14.03 4.32
N LYS A 131 18.74 13.82 3.57
CA LYS A 131 17.38 14.21 4.04
C LYS A 131 16.29 13.14 4.03
N TYR A 132 16.61 11.89 3.65
CA TYR A 132 15.59 10.99 3.11
C TYR A 132 15.03 9.90 4.03
N VAL A 133 15.55 9.78 5.25
CA VAL A 133 15.16 8.65 6.11
C VAL A 133 14.64 9.16 7.44
N SER A 134 13.43 9.71 7.43
CA SER A 134 12.63 9.75 8.66
C SER A 134 12.54 8.32 9.19
N SER A 135 12.75 8.13 10.50
CA SER A 135 12.73 6.81 11.15
C SER A 135 11.44 6.04 10.83
N TYR A 136 10.32 6.75 10.68
CA TYR A 136 9.04 6.14 10.31
C TYR A 136 9.01 5.63 8.86
N ASN A 137 9.59 6.37 7.92
CA ASN A 137 9.70 5.92 6.52
C ASN A 137 10.61 4.70 6.42
N PHE A 138 11.73 4.70 7.16
CA PHE A 138 12.63 3.55 7.23
C PHE A 138 11.92 2.30 7.74
N LEU A 139 11.15 2.43 8.82
CA LEU A 139 10.37 1.34 9.40
C LEU A 139 9.44 0.72 8.35
N LEU A 140 8.70 1.54 7.60
CA LEU A 140 7.78 1.03 6.57
C LEU A 140 8.50 0.27 5.46
N VAL A 141 9.62 0.80 4.97
CA VAL A 141 10.41 0.12 3.93
C VAL A 141 10.96 -1.21 4.41
N VAL A 142 11.54 -1.24 5.62
CA VAL A 142 12.06 -2.48 6.24
C VAL A 142 10.93 -3.50 6.44
N LEU A 143 9.76 -3.05 6.88
CA LEU A 143 8.61 -3.90 7.11
C LEU A 143 8.05 -4.50 5.81
N LEU A 144 7.95 -3.70 4.75
CA LEU A 144 7.55 -4.16 3.42
C LEU A 144 8.58 -5.13 2.81
N LEU A 145 9.87 -4.90 3.07
CA LEU A 145 10.92 -5.83 2.65
C LEU A 145 10.81 -7.16 3.42
N ALA A 146 10.61 -7.12 4.74
CA ALA A 146 10.39 -8.32 5.54
C ALA A 146 9.15 -9.10 5.09
N LEU A 147 8.06 -8.41 4.77
CA LEU A 147 6.83 -9.01 4.24
C LEU A 147 7.06 -9.68 2.88
N SER A 148 7.66 -8.97 1.94
CA SER A 148 7.89 -9.48 0.59
C SER A 148 8.86 -10.67 0.59
N VAL A 149 9.95 -10.60 1.34
CA VAL A 149 10.93 -11.70 1.48
C VAL A 149 10.31 -12.91 2.18
N SER A 150 9.64 -12.73 3.32
CA SER A 150 9.00 -13.85 4.03
C SER A 150 7.88 -14.50 3.18
N GLY A 151 7.10 -13.70 2.46
CA GLY A 151 6.09 -14.18 1.52
C GLY A 151 6.70 -14.99 0.37
N LEU A 152 7.83 -14.55 -0.17
CA LEU A 152 8.56 -15.26 -1.21
C LEU A 152 9.13 -16.58 -0.71
N LEU A 153 9.78 -16.59 0.47
CA LEU A 153 10.32 -17.79 1.11
C LEU A 153 9.23 -18.84 1.37
N MET A 154 8.04 -18.43 1.80
CA MET A 154 6.90 -19.34 1.93
C MET A 154 6.44 -19.91 0.59
N LYS A 155 6.55 -19.15 -0.50
CA LYS A 155 6.16 -19.61 -1.83
C LYS A 155 7.20 -20.53 -2.47
N THR A 156 8.49 -20.40 -2.15
CA THR A 156 9.59 -21.06 -2.87
C THR A 156 10.32 -22.14 -2.08
N ILE A 157 10.40 -22.03 -0.75
CA ILE A 157 11.18 -22.96 0.08
C ILE A 157 10.26 -23.69 1.05
N TYR A 158 9.51 -22.97 1.89
CA TYR A 158 8.84 -23.57 3.06
C TYR A 158 7.43 -24.10 2.81
N HIS A 159 6.73 -23.60 1.78
CA HIS A 159 5.44 -24.12 1.30
C HIS A 159 4.41 -24.46 2.41
N PRO A 160 3.87 -23.47 3.16
CA PRO A 160 2.85 -23.73 4.17
C PRO A 160 1.59 -24.35 3.54
N ASP A 161 0.87 -25.17 4.30
CA ASP A 161 -0.40 -25.75 3.85
C ASP A 161 -1.42 -24.64 3.53
N ILE A 162 -1.70 -24.49 2.24
CA ILE A 162 -2.59 -23.48 1.68
C ILE A 162 -4.02 -23.62 2.20
N VAL A 163 -4.47 -24.85 2.49
CA VAL A 163 -5.82 -25.10 3.02
C VAL A 163 -5.92 -24.54 4.43
N SER A 164 -4.98 -24.87 5.32
CA SER A 164 -4.94 -24.31 6.67
C SER A 164 -4.83 -22.78 6.68
N VAL A 165 -4.01 -22.20 5.79
CA VAL A 165 -3.89 -20.73 5.64
C VAL A 165 -5.23 -20.12 5.27
N LYS A 166 -5.92 -20.70 4.28
CA LYS A 166 -7.23 -20.22 3.84
C LYS A 166 -8.28 -20.36 4.94
N THR A 167 -8.35 -21.49 5.63
CA THR A 167 -9.29 -21.69 6.75
C THR A 167 -9.04 -20.68 7.86
N PHE A 168 -7.78 -20.39 8.19
CA PHE A 168 -7.43 -19.39 9.19
C PHE A 168 -7.89 -17.97 8.80
N VAL A 169 -7.56 -17.54 7.57
CA VAL A 169 -7.96 -16.22 7.05
C VAL A 169 -9.48 -16.10 6.92
N MET A 170 -10.16 -17.13 6.40
CA MET A 170 -11.63 -17.15 6.31
C MET A 170 -12.26 -17.05 7.69
N GLY A 171 -11.74 -17.75 8.69
CA GLY A 171 -12.18 -17.61 10.09
C GLY A 171 -12.15 -16.15 10.54
N ILE A 172 -11.05 -15.44 10.31
CA ILE A 172 -10.93 -14.01 10.64
C ILE A 172 -12.02 -13.18 9.94
N VAL A 173 -12.25 -13.39 8.64
CA VAL A 173 -13.23 -12.63 7.85
C VAL A 173 -14.67 -12.92 8.29
N THR A 174 -14.97 -14.15 8.70
CA THR A 174 -16.29 -14.57 9.18
C THR A 174 -16.48 -14.39 10.68
N PHE A 175 -15.61 -13.62 11.36
CA PHE A 175 -15.64 -13.40 12.81
C PHE A 175 -15.59 -14.68 13.67
N GLY A 176 -14.89 -15.70 13.16
CA GLY A 176 -14.65 -16.97 13.84
C GLY A 176 -13.18 -17.18 14.20
N PHE A 177 -12.93 -18.18 15.04
CA PHE A 177 -11.58 -18.60 15.41
C PHE A 177 -11.21 -19.89 14.67
N ALA A 178 -9.98 -19.91 14.14
CA ALA A 178 -9.43 -21.05 13.44
C ALA A 178 -8.02 -21.36 13.95
N VAL A 179 -7.59 -22.61 13.74
CA VAL A 179 -6.23 -23.03 14.09
C VAL A 179 -5.25 -22.35 13.14
N VAL A 180 -4.23 -21.69 13.67
CA VAL A 180 -3.17 -21.09 12.86
C VAL A 180 -2.32 -22.17 12.17
N PRO A 181 -1.91 -21.98 10.91
CA PRO A 181 -0.97 -22.87 10.21
C PRO A 181 0.31 -23.15 11.02
N GLY A 182 0.81 -24.39 10.92
CA GLY A 182 2.02 -24.87 11.60
C GLY A 182 3.34 -24.19 11.22
N SER A 183 3.33 -23.31 10.20
CA SER A 183 4.55 -22.72 9.66
C SER A 183 4.99 -21.50 10.47
N VAL A 184 6.22 -21.54 10.99
CA VAL A 184 6.85 -20.40 11.67
C VAL A 184 6.95 -19.17 10.75
N PHE A 185 7.25 -19.37 9.46
CA PHE A 185 7.30 -18.29 8.47
C PHE A 185 5.92 -17.66 8.23
N PHE A 186 4.85 -18.45 8.29
CA PHE A 186 3.49 -17.91 8.21
C PHE A 186 3.20 -17.00 9.41
N VAL A 187 3.52 -17.46 10.63
CA VAL A 187 3.30 -16.67 11.85
C VAL A 187 4.10 -15.37 11.80
N PHE A 188 5.38 -15.43 11.42
CA PHE A 188 6.22 -14.25 11.24
C PHE A 188 5.64 -13.27 10.20
N HIS A 189 5.28 -13.78 9.02
CA HIS A 189 4.69 -12.98 7.96
C HIS A 189 3.38 -12.32 8.43
N PHE A 190 2.52 -13.07 9.11
CA PHE A 190 1.25 -12.56 9.63
C PHE A 190 1.47 -11.47 10.69
N ILE A 191 2.41 -11.64 11.62
CA ILE A 191 2.78 -10.60 12.60
C ILE A 191 3.30 -9.34 11.90
N ALA A 192 4.11 -9.48 10.86
CA ALA A 192 4.56 -8.34 10.06
C ALA A 192 3.39 -7.64 9.35
N VAL A 193 2.35 -8.36 8.92
CA VAL A 193 1.11 -7.78 8.38
C VAL A 193 0.39 -6.98 9.48
N LEU A 194 0.27 -7.51 10.70
CA LEU A 194 -0.34 -6.79 11.82
C LEU A 194 0.39 -5.47 12.11
N ALA A 195 1.72 -5.52 12.16
CA ALA A 195 2.54 -4.34 12.33
C ALA A 195 2.34 -3.34 11.17
N LEU A 196 2.18 -3.82 9.93
CA LEU A 196 1.94 -2.96 8.77
C LEU A 196 0.59 -2.27 8.85
N ILE A 197 -0.47 -2.98 9.25
CA ILE A 197 -1.83 -2.43 9.40
C ILE A 197 -1.82 -1.25 10.39
N VAL A 198 -1.22 -1.45 11.56
CA VAL A 198 -1.14 -0.38 12.59
C VAL A 198 -0.36 0.83 12.09
N ASN A 199 0.71 0.59 11.34
CA ASN A 199 1.59 1.65 10.85
C ASN A 199 1.21 2.17 9.47
N LEU A 200 0.07 1.77 8.88
CA LEU A 200 -0.24 2.13 7.50
C LEU A 200 -0.45 3.65 7.37
N PRO A 201 0.26 4.34 6.46
CA PRO A 201 0.16 5.78 6.33
C PRO A 201 -1.23 6.21 5.85
N THR A 202 -2.02 6.82 6.74
CA THR A 202 -3.40 7.26 6.46
C THR A 202 -3.53 8.30 5.36
N HIS A 203 -2.47 9.07 5.08
CA HIS A 203 -2.49 10.10 4.04
C HIS A 203 -2.54 9.53 2.62
N VAL A 204 -2.20 8.24 2.44
CA VAL A 204 -2.27 7.57 1.13
C VAL A 204 -3.69 7.61 0.57
N PHE A 205 -4.71 7.52 1.42
CA PHE A 205 -6.12 7.59 1.00
C PHE A 205 -6.57 9.00 0.61
N ALA A 206 -5.91 10.03 1.14
CA ALA A 206 -6.20 11.43 0.79
C ALA A 206 -5.43 11.91 -0.46
N ALA A 207 -4.40 11.18 -0.89
CA ALA A 207 -3.51 11.57 -1.98
C ALA A 207 -4.26 11.94 -3.29
N PRO A 208 -5.26 11.18 -3.77
CA PRO A 208 -5.99 11.54 -4.99
C PRO A 208 -6.63 12.93 -4.93
N LEU A 209 -7.25 13.27 -3.81
CA LEU A 209 -7.90 14.57 -3.60
C LEU A 209 -6.85 15.70 -3.63
N THR A 210 -5.74 15.52 -2.91
CA THR A 210 -4.69 16.54 -2.84
C THR A 210 -4.04 16.80 -4.21
N LEU A 211 -3.89 15.78 -5.05
CA LEU A 211 -3.34 15.90 -6.41
C LEU A 211 -4.30 16.62 -7.37
N ILE A 212 -5.60 16.33 -7.29
CA ILE A 212 -6.61 17.04 -8.06
C ILE A 212 -6.59 18.53 -7.68
N SER A 213 -6.61 18.85 -6.39
CA SER A 213 -6.55 20.23 -5.92
C SER A 213 -5.25 20.93 -6.33
N ALA A 214 -4.10 20.22 -6.30
CA ALA A 214 -2.83 20.77 -6.78
C ALA A 214 -2.87 21.12 -8.27
N ARG A 215 -3.47 20.26 -9.10
CA ARG A 215 -3.64 20.52 -10.54
C ARG A 215 -4.58 21.68 -10.83
N GLN A 216 -5.64 21.85 -10.04
CA GLN A 216 -6.53 23.02 -10.14
C GLN A 216 -5.75 24.32 -9.87
N ARG A 217 -4.89 24.34 -8.85
CA ARG A 217 -4.06 25.51 -8.51
C ARG A 217 -3.02 25.85 -9.59
N GLU A 218 -2.39 24.85 -10.21
CA GLU A 218 -1.45 25.08 -11.31
C GLU A 218 -2.13 25.69 -12.55
N GLY A 219 -3.34 25.24 -12.87
CA GLY A 219 -4.15 25.83 -13.94
C GLY A 219 -4.42 27.32 -13.70
N ASN A 220 -4.72 27.69 -12.45
CA ASN A 220 -4.93 29.08 -12.04
C ASN A 220 -3.65 29.92 -12.22
N PHE A 221 -2.50 29.42 -11.77
CA PHE A 221 -1.24 30.16 -11.84
C PHE A 221 -0.83 30.51 -13.29
N ASN A 222 -1.01 29.58 -14.23
CA ASN A 222 -0.68 29.83 -15.63
C ASN A 222 -1.61 30.87 -16.29
N GLN A 223 -2.89 30.93 -15.92
CA GLN A 223 -3.81 31.95 -16.47
C GLN A 223 -3.42 33.36 -16.02
N VAL A 224 -3.12 33.55 -14.73
CA VAL A 224 -2.72 34.85 -14.18
C VAL A 224 -1.44 35.39 -14.85
N ILE A 225 -0.52 34.52 -15.27
CA ILE A 225 0.70 34.92 -15.98
C ILE A 225 0.40 35.40 -17.42
N HIS A 226 -0.62 34.83 -18.07
CA HIS A 226 -0.97 35.16 -19.45
C HIS A 226 -1.94 36.36 -19.59
N GLU A 227 -2.50 36.87 -18.49
CA GLU A 227 -3.35 38.08 -18.46
C GLU A 227 -2.57 39.39 -18.21
N LYS A 228 -1.23 39.38 -18.31
CA LYS A 228 -0.38 40.58 -18.28
C LYS A 228 0.23 40.86 -19.65
#